data_AF-A0A442WJB1-F1
#
_entry.id   AF-A0A442WJB1-F1
#
_cell.length_a   1.000
_cell.length_b   1.000
_cell.length_c   1.000
_cell.angle_alpha   90.00
_cell.angle_beta   90.00
_cell.angle_gamma   90.00
#
_symmetry.space_group_name_H-M   'P 1'
#
loop_
_entity.id
_entity.type
_entity.pdbx_description
1 polymer ?
#
loop_
_entity_poly.entity_id
_entity_poly.type
_entity_poly.pdbx_seq_one_letter_code
_entity_poly.pdbx_strand_id
1 'polypeptide(L)' 'MTVRDNQRGPRPRNRDQGKRHGPPAKDEAEHFEFCPVCGQTFDKRNLGEVLHHYLPDHEPLKLDE' A
#
# COMPACT_ATOMS: atom_id res chain seq x y z
N MET A 1 0.51 -0.38 49.21
CA MET A 1 1.34 0.07 48.08
C MET A 1 1.69 -1.13 47.23
N THR A 2 1.32 -1.11 45.96
CA THR A 2 2.15 -1.55 44.81
C THR A 2 1.30 -1.36 43.56
N VAL A 3 1.51 -0.22 42.90
CA VAL A 3 1.14 -0.04 41.50
C VAL A 3 1.87 -1.11 40.69
N ARG A 4 1.15 -1.85 39.84
CA ARG A 4 1.78 -2.80 38.93
C ARG A 4 2.19 -2.03 37.68
N ASP A 5 3.47 -1.71 37.60
CA ASP A 5 4.06 -1.03 36.44
C ASP A 5 3.84 -1.86 35.16
N ASN A 6 3.11 -1.29 34.19
CA ASN A 6 2.85 -1.90 32.88
C ASN A 6 4.07 -1.70 31.97
N GLN A 7 5.13 -2.46 32.21
CA GLN A 7 6.37 -2.39 31.44
C GLN A 7 6.26 -3.19 30.14
N ARG A 8 5.51 -2.67 29.16
CA ARG A 8 5.64 -3.12 27.77
C ARG A 8 6.85 -2.44 27.14
N GLY A 9 8.03 -3.03 27.36
CA GLY A 9 9.25 -2.65 26.65
C GLY A 9 9.16 -2.90 25.14
N PRO A 10 10.01 -2.25 24.32
CA PRO A 10 10.02 -2.45 22.88
C PRO A 10 10.33 -3.91 22.55
N ARG A 11 9.53 -4.50 21.66
CA ARG A 11 9.76 -5.88 21.19
C ARG A 11 11.09 -5.93 20.45
N PRO A 12 11.98 -6.90 20.75
CA PRO A 12 13.22 -7.05 20.01
C PRO A 12 12.90 -7.29 18.54
N ARG A 13 13.55 -6.55 17.63
CA ARG A 13 13.55 -6.89 16.20
C ARG A 13 14.16 -8.28 16.09
N ASN A 14 13.38 -9.23 15.58
CA ASN A 14 13.85 -10.59 15.41
C ASN A 14 15.15 -10.57 14.57
N ARG A 15 16.20 -11.25 15.05
CA ARG A 15 17.55 -11.22 14.46
C ARG A 15 17.62 -11.94 13.11
N ASP A 16 16.59 -12.74 12.82
CA ASP A 16 16.45 -13.48 11.58
C ASP A 16 15.88 -12.55 10.50
N GLN A 17 16.77 -12.00 9.68
CA GLN A 17 16.37 -11.24 8.49
C GLN A 17 15.76 -12.20 7.47
N GLY A 18 14.48 -11.99 7.15
CA GLY A 18 13.83 -12.71 6.05
C GLY A 18 14.53 -12.42 4.72
N LYS A 19 14.73 -13.46 3.90
CA LYS A 19 15.26 -13.31 2.55
C LYS A 19 14.13 -12.98 1.58
N ARG A 20 14.27 -11.92 0.79
CA ARG A 20 13.34 -11.62 -0.30
C ARG A 20 13.41 -12.72 -1.36
N HIS A 21 12.27 -13.30 -1.71
CA HIS A 21 12.14 -14.22 -2.83
C HIS A 21 11.58 -13.50 -4.05
N GLY A 22 12.03 -13.87 -5.25
CA GLY A 22 11.57 -13.28 -6.51
C GLY A 22 12.49 -12.19 -7.09
N PRO A 23 12.14 -11.66 -8.27
CA PRO A 23 12.90 -10.61 -8.97
C PRO A 23 12.92 -9.32 -8.15
N PRO A 24 13.92 -8.43 -8.29
CA PRO A 24 14.01 -7.17 -7.54
C PRO A 24 12.71 -6.37 -7.47
N ALA A 25 12.58 -5.51 -6.46
CA ALA A 25 11.47 -4.57 -6.43
C ALA A 25 11.52 -3.72 -7.71
N LYS A 26 10.37 -3.60 -8.37
CA LYS A 26 10.20 -2.66 -9.48
C LYS A 26 10.28 -1.24 -8.94
N ASP A 27 10.54 -0.30 -9.84
CA ASP A 27 10.40 1.11 -9.49
C ASP A 27 8.95 1.41 -9.09
N GLU A 28 8.74 2.29 -8.10
CA GLU A 28 7.39 2.60 -7.64
C GLU A 28 6.51 3.15 -8.76
N ALA A 29 7.09 3.89 -9.72
CA ALA A 29 6.37 4.43 -10.86
C ALA A 29 5.77 3.32 -11.77
N GLU A 30 6.37 2.13 -11.81
CA GLU A 30 5.87 1.02 -12.64
C GLU A 30 4.53 0.44 -12.16
N HIS A 31 4.18 0.71 -10.90
CA HIS A 31 2.92 0.26 -10.31
C HIS A 31 1.73 1.15 -10.68
N PHE A 32 1.98 2.36 -11.18
CA PHE A 32 0.94 3.27 -11.59
C PHE A 32 0.53 3.05 -13.05
N GLU A 33 -0.74 3.31 -13.36
CA GLU A 33 -1.30 3.25 -14.71
C GLU A 33 -2.20 4.47 -14.97
N PHE A 34 -2.12 5.01 -16.18
CA PHE A 34 -2.95 6.14 -16.60
C PHE A 34 -4.29 5.63 -17.14
N CYS A 35 -5.40 6.12 -16.58
CA CYS A 35 -6.73 5.81 -17.09
C CYS A 35 -7.11 6.77 -18.23
N PRO A 36 -7.35 6.27 -19.46
CA PRO A 36 -7.77 7.12 -20.58
C PRO A 36 -9.22 7.60 -20.48
N VAL A 37 -10.03 7.03 -19.58
CA VAL A 37 -11.45 7.39 -19.39
C VAL A 37 -11.58 8.67 -18.56
N CYS A 38 -10.98 8.69 -17.38
CA CYS A 38 -11.12 9.79 -16.42
C CYS A 38 -9.85 10.67 -16.31
N GLY A 39 -8.73 10.24 -16.90
CA GLY A 39 -7.45 10.96 -16.86
C GLY A 39 -6.67 10.80 -15.56
N GLN A 40 -7.18 10.04 -14.59
CA GLN A 40 -6.50 9.79 -13.33
C GLN A 40 -5.45 8.67 -13.47
N THR A 41 -4.29 8.87 -12.83
CA THR A 41 -3.31 7.81 -12.63
C THR A 41 -3.67 7.03 -11.36
N PHE A 42 -3.70 5.70 -11.43
CA PHE A 42 -4.07 4.82 -10.31
C PHE A 42 -3.02 3.74 -10.04
N ASP A 43 -2.92 3.27 -8.80
CA ASP A 43 -2.01 2.19 -8.40
C ASP A 43 -2.63 0.82 -8.68
N LYS A 44 -2.03 0.04 -9.58
CA LYS A 44 -2.48 -1.31 -9.94
C LYS A 44 -2.39 -2.32 -8.79
N ARG A 45 -1.69 -1.99 -7.70
CA ARG A 45 -1.62 -2.80 -6.48
C ARG A 45 -2.80 -2.53 -5.55
N ASN A 46 -3.44 -1.36 -5.69
CA ASN A 46 -4.63 -1.02 -4.93
C ASN A 46 -5.87 -1.61 -5.62
N LEU A 47 -6.37 -2.73 -5.08
CA LEU A 47 -7.53 -3.42 -5.65
C LEU A 47 -8.78 -2.54 -5.75
N GLY A 48 -8.98 -1.62 -4.81
CA GLY A 48 -10.13 -0.69 -4.84
C GLY A 48 -10.05 0.24 -6.04
N GLU A 49 -8.87 0.80 -6.30
CA GLU A 49 -8.64 1.65 -7.47
C GLU A 49 -8.78 0.87 -8.78
N VAL A 50 -8.23 -0.35 -8.85
CA VAL A 50 -8.34 -1.22 -10.04
C VAL A 50 -9.81 -1.52 -10.38
N LEU A 51 -10.62 -1.88 -9.38
CA LEU A 51 -12.02 -2.22 -9.60
C LEU A 51 -12.84 -0.98 -10.01
N HIS A 52 -12.54 0.19 -9.47
CA HIS A 52 -13.18 1.45 -9.87
C HIS A 52 -12.89 1.79 -11.33
N HIS A 53 -11.63 1.65 -11.76
CA HIS A 53 -11.19 1.98 -13.12
C HIS A 53 -11.55 0.91 -14.16
N TYR A 54 -12.01 -0.27 -13.74
CA TYR A 54 -12.50 -1.32 -14.66
C TYR A 54 -13.85 -0.96 -15.30
N LEU A 55 -14.68 -0.15 -14.63
CA LEU A 55 -15.97 0.27 -15.18
C LEU A 55 -15.77 1.36 -16.25
N PRO A 56 -16.53 1.36 -17.36
CA PRO A 56 -16.29 2.29 -18.47
C PRO A 56 -16.75 3.73 -18.23
N ASP A 57 -17.61 3.98 -17.23
CA ASP A 57 -18.15 5.29 -16.91
C ASP A 57 -17.92 5.57 -15.41
N HIS A 58 -16.73 6.09 -15.09
CA HIS A 58 -16.32 6.41 -13.73
C HIS A 58 -15.67 7.78 -13.68
N GLU A 59 -15.91 8.50 -12.58
CA GLU A 59 -15.25 9.77 -12.28
C GLU A 59 -13.91 9.53 -11.54
N PRO A 60 -12.97 10.49 -11.55
CA PRO A 60 -11.76 10.40 -10.73
C PRO A 60 -12.08 10.18 -9.24
N LEU A 61 -11.32 9.30 -8.58
CA LEU A 61 -11.35 9.13 -7.13
C LEU A 61 -10.83 10.38 -6.44
N LYS A 62 -11.47 10.78 -5.34
CA LYS A 62 -10.97 11.84 -4.46
C LYS A 62 -9.74 11.32 -3.73
N LEU A 63 -8.64 12.06 -3.84
CA LEU A 63 -7.49 11.85 -2.97
C LEU A 63 -7.81 12.53 -1.64
N ASP A 64 -7.61 11.82 -0.53
CA ASP A 64 -7.66 12.45 0.78
C ASP A 64 -6.49 13.46 0.87
N GLU A 65 -6.82 14.73 1.17
CA GLU A 65 -5.86 15.85 1.31
C GLU A 65 -4.95 15.75 2.54
#